data_AF-A0A7C7LIM5-F1
#
_entry.id   AF-A0A7C7LIM5-F1
#
_cell.length_a   1.000
_cell.length_b   1.000
_cell.length_c   1.000
_cell.angle_alpha   90.00
_cell.angle_beta   90.00
_cell.angle_gamma   90.00
#
_symmetry.space_group_name_H-M   'P 1'
#
loop_
_entity.id
_entity.type
_entity.pdbx_description
1 polymer ?
#
loop_
_entity_poly.entity_id
_entity_poly.type
_entity_poly.pdbx_seq_one_letter_code
_entity_poly.pdbx_strand_id
1 'polypeptide(L)'
;MLHAVIMAGGSGTRFWPESRTARPKQLLPIMGSKAMLAETVERLDPLIPSERIWIVTNAAQVDGIRACCPELPDANILVEPCARNTSACVGLAATVIHAGDNNATMVILPADHVIGPRSEFLRSLQAGAEVAESGANFVTYGIVPDYPATGYGYIKRADKHSEPHGVECYNVEGACHPRDNIALRWLAEEYEIGY
;
A
#
# COMPACT_ATOMS: atom_id res chain seq x y z
N MET A 1 -15.68 -6.33 -6.48
CA MET A 1 -14.48 -6.63 -7.34
C MET A 1 -13.21 -6.13 -6.65
N LEU A 2 -12.01 -6.56 -7.04
CA LEU A 2 -10.76 -6.02 -6.45
C LEU A 2 -10.40 -4.65 -7.05
N HIS A 3 -10.16 -3.66 -6.19
CA HIS A 3 -9.69 -2.31 -6.51
C HIS A 3 -8.38 -2.02 -5.80
N ALA A 4 -7.50 -1.24 -6.41
CA ALA A 4 -6.29 -0.74 -5.77
C ALA A 4 -6.48 0.73 -5.35
N VAL A 5 -6.07 1.07 -4.14
CA VAL A 5 -6.00 2.45 -3.66
C VAL A 5 -4.56 2.76 -3.30
N ILE A 6 -3.95 3.64 -4.08
CA ILE A 6 -2.57 4.06 -3.92
C ILE A 6 -2.54 5.39 -3.16
N MET A 7 -1.91 5.38 -1.98
CA MET A 7 -1.77 6.56 -1.13
C MET A 7 -0.54 7.37 -1.56
N ALA A 8 -0.79 8.55 -2.12
CA ALA A 8 0.25 9.40 -2.70
C ALA A 8 0.25 10.82 -2.11
N GLY A 9 -0.33 11.07 -0.94
CA GLY A 9 -0.45 12.43 -0.36
C GLY A 9 0.81 13.01 0.31
N GLY A 10 1.89 12.23 0.45
CA GLY A 10 3.10 12.65 1.17
C GLY A 10 3.84 13.82 0.51
N SER A 11 4.30 14.79 1.31
CA SER A 11 5.04 15.98 0.83
C SER A 11 6.54 15.74 0.61
N GLY A 12 7.07 14.57 1.03
CA GLY A 12 8.40 14.11 0.67
C GLY A 12 9.58 14.87 1.28
N THR A 13 9.44 15.59 2.40
CA THR A 13 10.46 16.50 2.96
C THR A 13 11.83 15.88 3.27
N ARG A 14 11.91 14.56 3.49
CA ARG A 14 13.16 13.83 3.79
C ARG A 14 14.13 13.71 2.62
N PHE A 15 13.66 13.93 1.39
CA PHE A 15 14.45 13.85 0.16
C PHE A 15 14.82 15.23 -0.41
N TRP A 16 14.79 16.27 0.42
CA TRP A 16 15.27 17.58 0.00
C TRP A 16 16.79 17.52 -0.29
N PRO A 17 17.31 18.15 -1.36
CA PRO A 17 16.67 19.10 -2.26
C PRO A 17 16.07 18.48 -3.53
N GLU A 18 15.94 17.18 -3.65
CA GLU A 18 15.33 16.56 -4.83
C GLU A 18 13.80 16.65 -4.78
N SER A 19 13.21 16.43 -3.61
CA SER A 19 11.76 16.54 -3.43
C SER A 19 11.30 18.00 -3.26
N ARG A 20 10.16 18.31 -3.88
CA ARG A 20 9.40 19.55 -3.69
C ARG A 20 7.94 19.20 -3.43
N THR A 21 7.16 20.14 -2.92
CA THR A 21 5.72 19.92 -2.66
C THR A 21 4.97 19.35 -3.85
N ALA A 22 5.22 19.89 -5.05
CA ALA A 22 4.60 19.44 -6.31
C ALA A 22 5.26 18.20 -6.93
N ARG A 23 6.49 17.86 -6.50
CA ARG A 23 7.26 16.70 -7.00
C ARG A 23 7.89 15.97 -5.81
N PRO A 24 7.08 15.29 -4.98
CA PRO A 24 7.55 14.52 -3.83
C PRO A 24 8.25 13.24 -4.29
N LYS A 25 8.79 12.46 -3.35
CA LYS A 25 9.59 11.25 -3.66
C LYS A 25 8.86 10.24 -4.56
N GLN A 26 7.55 10.07 -4.40
CA GLN A 26 6.78 9.14 -5.21
C GLN A 26 6.69 9.54 -6.69
N LEU A 27 6.95 10.81 -7.02
CA LEU A 27 7.04 11.35 -8.38
C LEU A 27 8.50 11.47 -8.90
N LEU A 28 9.45 10.84 -8.21
CA LEU A 28 10.86 10.82 -8.59
C LEU A 28 11.30 9.40 -9.02
N PRO A 29 12.23 9.29 -9.98
CA PRO A 29 12.84 8.02 -10.37
C PRO A 29 13.99 7.65 -9.43
N ILE A 30 13.66 7.10 -8.26
CA ILE A 30 14.65 6.82 -7.21
C ILE A 30 15.38 5.50 -7.43
N MET A 31 14.65 4.42 -7.74
CA MET A 31 15.21 3.07 -7.88
C MET A 31 15.30 2.58 -9.33
N GLY A 32 14.66 3.28 -10.24
CA GLY A 32 14.55 2.91 -11.65
C GLY A 32 14.51 4.13 -12.54
N SER A 33 14.02 3.96 -13.77
CA SER A 33 13.87 5.04 -14.74
C SER A 33 12.52 5.76 -14.66
N LYS A 34 11.56 5.22 -13.89
CA LYS A 34 10.20 5.74 -13.76
C LYS A 34 9.95 6.27 -12.37
N ALA A 35 8.95 7.14 -12.23
CA ALA A 35 8.47 7.56 -10.92
C ALA A 35 8.02 6.35 -10.09
N MET A 36 8.30 6.31 -8.78
CA MET A 36 7.91 5.19 -7.91
C MET A 36 6.41 4.89 -7.94
N LEU A 37 5.59 5.93 -8.08
CA LEU A 37 4.14 5.79 -8.26
C LEU A 37 3.79 5.04 -9.56
N ALA A 38 4.42 5.40 -10.67
CA ALA A 38 4.23 4.71 -11.95
C ALA A 38 4.68 3.24 -11.85
N GLU A 39 5.80 2.96 -11.17
CA GLU A 39 6.23 1.59 -10.91
C GLU A 39 5.22 0.80 -10.06
N THR A 40 4.54 1.46 -9.11
CA THR A 40 3.50 0.83 -8.28
C THR A 40 2.25 0.53 -9.11
N VAL A 41 1.82 1.44 -9.99
CA VAL A 41 0.71 1.22 -10.92
C VAL A 41 1.01 0.06 -11.88
N GLU A 42 2.19 0.06 -12.50
CA GLU A 42 2.60 -1.00 -13.44
C GLU A 42 2.73 -2.38 -12.77
N ARG A 43 3.07 -2.41 -11.48
CA ARG A 43 3.17 -3.66 -10.71
C ARG A 43 1.83 -4.38 -10.57
N LEU A 44 0.71 -3.65 -10.63
CA LEU A 44 -0.65 -4.18 -10.43
C LEU A 44 -1.21 -4.89 -11.66
N ASP A 45 -0.71 -4.60 -12.85
CA ASP A 45 -1.07 -5.34 -14.07
C ASP A 45 -0.62 -6.82 -13.96
N PRO A 46 -1.31 -7.79 -14.58
CA PRO A 46 -2.65 -7.70 -15.14
C PRO A 46 -3.76 -7.91 -14.10
N LEU A 47 -3.43 -7.98 -12.81
CA LEU A 47 -4.38 -8.33 -11.75
C LEU A 47 -5.47 -7.26 -11.56
N ILE A 48 -5.08 -5.98 -11.56
CA ILE A 48 -6.00 -4.85 -11.37
C ILE A 48 -5.84 -3.90 -12.58
N PRO A 49 -6.86 -3.76 -13.44
CA PRO A 49 -6.81 -2.87 -14.59
C PRO A 49 -6.92 -1.41 -14.16
N SER A 50 -6.47 -0.48 -15.01
CA SER A 50 -6.35 0.95 -14.70
C SER A 50 -7.65 1.60 -14.23
N GLU A 51 -8.81 1.16 -14.72
CA GLU A 51 -10.12 1.67 -14.31
C GLU A 51 -10.46 1.36 -12.85
N ARG A 52 -9.76 0.39 -12.24
CA ARG A 52 -9.92 -0.02 -10.84
C ARG A 52 -8.75 0.40 -9.95
N ILE A 53 -7.82 1.20 -10.47
CA ILE A 53 -6.72 1.79 -9.71
C ILE A 53 -7.07 3.24 -9.38
N TRP A 54 -7.02 3.56 -8.09
CA TRP A 54 -7.33 4.87 -7.53
C TRP A 54 -6.09 5.47 -6.89
N ILE A 55 -5.88 6.77 -7.05
CA ILE A 55 -4.79 7.50 -6.39
C ILE A 55 -5.41 8.53 -5.46
N VAL A 56 -5.05 8.49 -4.18
CA VAL A 56 -5.45 9.52 -3.21
C VAL A 56 -4.25 10.43 -2.95
N THR A 57 -4.42 11.72 -3.19
CA THR A 57 -3.31 12.69 -3.19
C THR A 57 -3.77 14.09 -2.77
N ASN A 58 -2.87 15.07 -2.79
CA ASN A 58 -3.18 16.49 -2.62
C ASN A 58 -3.15 17.25 -3.96
N ALA A 59 -3.79 18.42 -3.98
CA ALA A 59 -3.97 19.21 -5.20
C ALA A 59 -2.65 19.58 -5.91
N ALA A 60 -1.55 19.77 -5.17
CA ALA A 60 -0.28 20.20 -5.73
C ALA A 60 0.43 19.11 -6.55
N GLN A 61 0.00 17.85 -6.44
CA GLN A 61 0.66 16.69 -7.05
C GLN A 61 -0.10 16.13 -8.25
N VAL A 62 -1.33 16.58 -8.48
CA VAL A 62 -2.23 16.05 -9.52
C VAL A 62 -1.59 16.09 -10.91
N ASP A 63 -0.99 17.21 -11.30
CA ASP A 63 -0.39 17.34 -12.63
C ASP A 63 0.81 16.38 -12.82
N GLY A 64 1.60 16.19 -11.77
CA GLY A 64 2.71 15.24 -11.79
C GLY A 64 2.23 13.78 -11.85
N ILE A 65 1.11 13.47 -11.21
CA ILE A 65 0.46 12.16 -11.26
C ILE A 65 -0.09 11.87 -12.66
N ARG A 66 -0.81 12.82 -13.26
CA ARG A 66 -1.29 12.71 -14.65
C ARG A 66 -0.16 12.48 -15.64
N ALA A 67 0.97 13.17 -15.43
CA ALA A 67 2.14 13.03 -16.28
C ALA A 67 2.81 11.66 -16.15
N CYS A 68 2.86 11.06 -14.95
CA CYS A 68 3.52 9.78 -14.74
C CYS A 68 2.62 8.55 -14.92
N CYS A 69 1.30 8.71 -14.82
CA CYS A 69 0.30 7.64 -14.96
C CYS A 69 -0.83 8.05 -15.92
N PRO A 70 -0.52 8.37 -17.20
CA PRO A 70 -1.51 8.88 -18.17
C PRO A 70 -2.60 7.86 -18.54
N GLU A 71 -2.41 6.58 -18.23
CA GLU A 71 -3.35 5.49 -18.46
C GLU A 71 -4.50 5.44 -17.45
N LEU A 72 -4.37 6.14 -16.31
CA LEU A 72 -5.39 6.17 -15.28
C LEU A 72 -6.49 7.17 -15.63
N PRO A 73 -7.78 6.83 -15.40
CA PRO A 73 -8.86 7.80 -15.55
C PRO A 73 -8.68 8.99 -14.60
N ASP A 74 -8.92 10.21 -15.10
CA ASP A 74 -8.87 11.43 -14.27
C ASP A 74 -9.80 11.34 -13.04
N ALA A 75 -10.95 10.68 -13.20
CA ALA A 75 -11.92 10.45 -12.13
C ALA A 75 -11.36 9.59 -10.97
N ASN A 76 -10.30 8.83 -11.22
CA ASN A 76 -9.67 7.96 -10.23
C ASN A 76 -8.58 8.66 -9.41
N ILE A 77 -8.27 9.93 -9.71
CA ILE A 77 -7.37 10.76 -8.91
C ILE A 77 -8.18 11.55 -7.89
N LEU A 78 -8.23 11.05 -6.65
CA LEU A 78 -8.97 11.63 -5.54
C LEU A 78 -8.10 12.66 -4.81
N VAL A 79 -8.54 13.91 -4.79
CA VAL A 79 -7.84 15.01 -4.12
C VAL A 79 -8.36 15.18 -2.70
N GLU A 80 -7.50 14.94 -1.71
CA GLU A 80 -7.79 15.22 -0.31
C GLU A 80 -7.92 16.74 -0.09
N PRO A 81 -8.95 17.20 0.63
CA PRO A 81 -9.11 18.61 0.94
C PRO A 81 -8.07 19.11 1.95
N CYS A 82 -7.54 18.21 2.79
CA CYS A 82 -6.47 18.48 3.73
C CYS A 82 -5.79 17.18 4.16
N ALA A 83 -4.51 17.25 4.56
CA ALA A 83 -3.79 16.10 5.06
C ALA A 83 -4.37 15.62 6.40
N ARG A 84 -4.81 14.35 6.44
CA ARG A 84 -5.46 13.72 7.61
C ARG A 84 -4.99 12.27 7.88
N ASN A 85 -3.78 11.93 7.44
CA ASN A 85 -3.15 10.60 7.56
C ASN A 85 -3.92 9.48 6.85
N THR A 86 -3.41 8.25 6.98
CA THR A 86 -3.83 7.06 6.24
C THR A 86 -5.32 6.72 6.39
N SER A 87 -5.90 6.78 7.59
CA SER A 87 -7.28 6.36 7.80
C SER A 87 -8.30 7.24 7.06
N ALA A 88 -8.10 8.56 7.05
CA ALA A 88 -8.96 9.48 6.31
C ALA A 88 -8.82 9.29 4.79
N CYS A 89 -7.59 9.08 4.32
CA CYS A 89 -7.29 8.74 2.93
C CYS A 89 -8.02 7.47 2.48
N VAL A 90 -7.95 6.38 3.26
CA VAL A 90 -8.65 5.13 2.97
C VAL A 90 -10.16 5.31 3.03
N GLY A 91 -10.68 6.04 4.02
CA GLY A 91 -12.11 6.32 4.15
C GLY A 91 -12.69 7.13 2.98
N LEU A 92 -11.93 8.10 2.45
CA LEU A 92 -12.32 8.85 1.25
C LEU A 92 -12.44 7.91 0.05
N ALA A 93 -11.42 7.10 -0.22
CA ALA A 93 -11.44 6.16 -1.33
C ALA A 93 -12.57 5.13 -1.19
N ALA A 94 -12.76 4.57 0.02
CA ALA A 94 -13.82 3.61 0.28
C ALA A 94 -15.21 4.21 0.02
N THR A 95 -15.43 5.47 0.41
CA THR A 95 -16.71 6.16 0.16
C THR A 95 -17.00 6.30 -1.34
N VAL A 96 -15.99 6.70 -2.13
CA VAL A 96 -16.13 6.88 -3.58
C VAL A 96 -16.33 5.54 -4.29
N ILE A 97 -15.52 4.53 -3.95
CA ILE A 97 -15.57 3.21 -4.56
C ILE A 97 -16.89 2.52 -4.24
N HIS A 98 -17.34 2.57 -2.97
CA HIS A 98 -18.59 1.97 -2.53
C HIS A 98 -19.82 2.52 -3.28
N ALA A 99 -19.80 3.79 -3.67
CA ALA A 99 -20.88 4.39 -4.45
C ALA A 99 -21.00 3.80 -5.87
N GLY A 100 -19.92 3.25 -6.42
CA GLY A 100 -19.88 2.59 -7.74
C GLY A 100 -19.89 1.06 -7.70
N ASP A 101 -19.25 0.46 -6.71
CA ASP A 101 -19.21 -0.99 -6.42
C ASP A 101 -19.38 -1.23 -4.92
N ASN A 102 -20.61 -1.55 -4.50
CA ASN A 102 -20.97 -1.81 -3.11
C ASN A 102 -20.26 -3.06 -2.52
N ASN A 103 -19.78 -3.97 -3.37
CA ASN A 103 -19.09 -5.20 -2.97
C ASN A 103 -17.60 -5.16 -3.37
N ALA A 104 -17.01 -3.97 -3.38
CA ALA A 104 -15.60 -3.80 -3.68
C ALA A 104 -14.70 -4.32 -2.56
N THR A 105 -13.69 -5.09 -2.94
CA THR A 105 -12.53 -5.42 -2.11
C THR A 105 -11.44 -4.41 -2.44
N MET A 106 -10.83 -3.78 -1.44
CA MET A 106 -9.81 -2.76 -1.65
C MET A 106 -8.45 -3.27 -1.16
N VAL A 107 -7.43 -3.19 -2.02
CA VAL A 107 -6.04 -3.27 -1.58
C VAL A 107 -5.44 -1.88 -1.45
N ILE A 108 -4.85 -1.59 -0.29
CA ILE A 108 -4.27 -0.29 0.03
C ILE A 108 -2.75 -0.38 -0.15
N LEU A 109 -2.18 0.52 -0.94
CA LEU A 109 -0.77 0.50 -1.32
C LEU A 109 -0.13 1.88 -1.10
N PRO A 110 1.04 1.96 -0.47
CA PRO A 110 1.85 3.18 -0.50
C PRO A 110 2.44 3.41 -1.90
N ALA A 111 2.47 4.66 -2.36
CA ALA A 111 3.01 5.04 -3.68
C ALA A 111 4.53 4.95 -3.81
N ASP A 112 5.22 4.68 -2.70
CA ASP A 112 6.65 4.89 -2.49
C ASP A 112 7.37 3.63 -1.99
N HIS A 113 6.77 2.45 -2.17
CA HIS A 113 7.36 1.16 -1.83
C HIS A 113 7.98 0.47 -3.05
N VAL A 114 9.20 -0.01 -2.83
CA VAL A 114 9.94 -0.83 -3.78
C VAL A 114 9.67 -2.28 -3.44
N ILE A 115 8.97 -3.01 -4.30
CA ILE A 115 8.58 -4.40 -4.06
C ILE A 115 8.95 -5.24 -5.26
N GLY A 116 9.62 -6.35 -4.99
CA GLY A 116 9.94 -7.38 -5.97
C GLY A 116 10.15 -8.73 -5.29
N PRO A 117 10.04 -9.83 -6.05
CA PRO A 117 9.68 -9.89 -7.47
C PRO A 117 8.17 -9.66 -7.71
N ARG A 118 7.81 -9.12 -8.89
CA ARG A 118 6.41 -8.76 -9.25
C ARG A 118 5.45 -9.95 -9.18
N SER A 119 5.88 -11.13 -9.60
CA SER A 119 5.05 -12.34 -9.57
C SER A 119 4.60 -12.70 -8.16
N GLU A 120 5.51 -12.63 -7.19
CA GLU A 120 5.22 -12.91 -5.79
C GLU A 120 4.32 -11.84 -5.17
N PHE A 121 4.55 -10.56 -5.51
CA PHE A 121 3.64 -9.49 -5.11
C PHE A 121 2.21 -9.74 -5.58
N LEU A 122 2.02 -10.03 -6.86
CA LEU A 122 0.69 -10.31 -7.42
C LEU A 122 0.04 -11.54 -6.80
N ARG A 123 0.83 -12.61 -6.59
CA ARG A 123 0.37 -13.85 -5.93
C ARG A 123 -0.10 -13.58 -4.50
N SER A 124 0.65 -12.79 -3.74
CA SER A 124 0.27 -12.35 -2.39
C SER A 124 -0.98 -11.49 -2.41
N LEU A 125 -1.13 -10.56 -3.37
CA LEU A 125 -2.33 -9.75 -3.51
C LEU A 125 -3.59 -10.61 -3.77
N GLN A 126 -3.47 -11.63 -4.62
CA GLN A 126 -4.56 -12.56 -4.91
C GLN A 126 -4.94 -13.37 -3.67
N ALA A 127 -3.95 -13.92 -2.96
CA ALA A 127 -4.16 -14.63 -1.70
C ALA A 127 -4.87 -13.74 -0.66
N GLY A 128 -4.40 -12.50 -0.48
CA GLY A 128 -5.00 -11.56 0.45
C GLY A 128 -6.42 -11.15 0.06
N ALA A 129 -6.69 -10.96 -1.24
CA ALA A 129 -8.04 -10.68 -1.73
C ALA A 129 -8.99 -11.85 -1.46
N GLU A 130 -8.57 -13.08 -1.72
CA GLU A 130 -9.40 -14.28 -1.45
C GLU A 130 -9.74 -14.39 0.05
N VAL A 131 -8.76 -14.17 0.94
CA VAL A 131 -9.00 -14.17 2.40
C VAL A 131 -9.91 -13.02 2.83
N ALA A 132 -9.74 -11.83 2.26
CA ALA A 132 -10.59 -10.68 2.55
C ALA A 132 -12.04 -10.93 2.11
N GLU A 133 -12.24 -11.63 1.00
CA GLU A 133 -13.57 -11.96 0.45
C GLU A 133 -14.23 -13.16 1.14
N SER A 134 -13.46 -14.06 1.79
CA SER A 134 -13.97 -15.26 2.45
C SER A 134 -14.62 -15.00 3.82
N GLY A 135 -14.87 -13.74 4.20
CA GLY A 135 -15.44 -13.38 5.50
C GLY A 135 -15.36 -11.88 5.79
N ALA A 136 -15.48 -11.51 7.06
CA ALA A 136 -15.28 -10.13 7.52
C ALA A 136 -13.81 -9.92 7.95
N ASN A 137 -12.88 -10.13 7.03
CA ASN A 137 -11.44 -10.15 7.32
C ASN A 137 -10.76 -8.83 6.90
N PHE A 138 -9.81 -8.37 7.72
CA PHE A 138 -8.82 -7.36 7.34
C PHE A 138 -7.48 -8.06 7.15
N VAL A 139 -6.86 -7.87 5.99
CA VAL A 139 -5.59 -8.50 5.63
C VAL A 139 -4.48 -7.45 5.64
N THR A 140 -3.33 -7.82 6.19
CA THR A 140 -2.07 -7.05 6.15
C THR A 140 -0.96 -7.96 5.63
N TYR A 141 0.09 -7.36 5.10
CA TYR A 141 1.23 -8.09 4.54
C TYR A 141 2.41 -7.98 5.48
N GLY A 142 2.82 -9.13 6.03
CA GLY A 142 3.99 -9.25 6.88
C GLY A 142 5.26 -9.52 6.06
N ILE A 143 6.35 -8.86 6.45
CA ILE A 143 7.70 -9.09 5.92
C ILE A 143 8.59 -9.57 7.05
N VAL A 144 9.33 -10.66 6.83
CA VAL A 144 10.33 -11.16 7.79
C VAL A 144 11.45 -10.11 7.92
N PRO A 145 11.64 -9.50 9.11
CA PRO A 145 12.66 -8.49 9.32
C PRO A 145 14.06 -9.11 9.34
N ASP A 146 15.03 -8.43 8.75
CA ASP A 146 16.46 -8.76 8.78
C ASP A 146 17.24 -7.95 9.84
N TYR A 147 16.62 -6.90 10.38
CA TYR A 147 17.16 -6.09 11.49
C TYR A 147 16.03 -5.49 12.37
N PRO A 148 16.33 -5.06 13.61
CA PRO A 148 15.35 -4.54 14.56
C PRO A 148 14.98 -3.08 14.27
N ALA A 149 14.26 -2.83 13.19
CA ALA A 149 13.85 -1.51 12.77
C ALA A 149 12.83 -0.86 13.72
N THR A 150 13.13 0.32 14.26
CA THR A 150 12.17 1.03 15.14
C THR A 150 11.14 1.89 14.40
N GLY A 151 11.33 2.07 13.09
CA GLY A 151 10.47 2.89 12.24
C GLY A 151 9.25 2.17 11.65
N TYR A 152 9.09 0.86 11.91
CA TYR A 152 8.02 0.04 11.37
C TYR A 152 7.08 -0.48 12.46
N GLY A 153 5.85 -0.81 12.06
CA GLY A 153 4.94 -1.62 12.86
C GLY A 153 5.32 -3.10 12.76
N TYR A 154 5.17 -3.82 13.86
CA TYR A 154 5.36 -5.27 13.93
C TYR A 154 4.02 -5.97 14.14
N ILE A 155 3.87 -7.15 13.56
CA ILE A 155 2.70 -8.01 13.63
C ILE A 155 3.14 -9.33 14.27
N LYS A 156 2.37 -9.78 15.27
CA LYS A 156 2.52 -11.10 15.87
C LYS A 156 1.56 -12.08 15.18
N ARG A 157 2.13 -13.10 14.54
CA ARG A 157 1.36 -14.21 13.96
C ARG A 157 0.79 -15.10 15.05
N ALA A 158 -0.44 -15.56 14.85
CA ALA A 158 -1.09 -16.62 15.62
C ALA A 158 -1.17 -17.89 14.75
N ASP A 159 -2.23 -18.68 14.92
CA ASP A 159 -2.43 -19.91 14.17
C ASP A 159 -2.65 -19.68 12.67
N LYS A 160 -2.24 -20.66 11.86
CA LYS A 160 -2.46 -20.67 10.41
C LYS A 160 -3.97 -20.63 10.12
N HIS A 161 -4.37 -19.68 9.27
CA HIS A 161 -5.75 -19.49 8.84
C HIS A 161 -6.03 -20.28 7.54
N SER A 162 -5.20 -20.10 6.50
CA SER A 162 -5.41 -20.67 5.17
C SER A 162 -4.13 -20.65 4.33
N GLU A 163 -4.17 -21.22 3.11
CA GLU A 163 -3.05 -21.19 2.16
C GLU A 163 -3.51 -21.00 0.69
N PRO A 164 -4.22 -19.91 0.37
CA PRO A 164 -4.62 -19.63 -1.01
C PRO A 164 -3.41 -19.32 -1.88
N HIS A 165 -3.42 -19.79 -3.12
CA HIS A 165 -2.32 -19.60 -4.08
C HIS A 165 -0.91 -20.02 -3.58
N GLY A 166 -0.86 -20.93 -2.59
CA GLY A 166 0.40 -21.36 -1.96
C GLY A 166 1.07 -20.25 -1.13
N VAL A 167 0.29 -19.31 -0.60
CA VAL A 167 0.74 -18.25 0.31
C VAL A 167 0.13 -18.53 1.67
N GLU A 168 0.98 -18.73 2.68
CA GLU A 168 0.51 -18.99 4.04
C GLU A 168 -0.11 -17.73 4.66
N CYS A 169 -1.36 -17.84 5.09
CA CYS A 169 -2.07 -16.78 5.80
C CYS A 169 -2.28 -17.20 7.26
N TYR A 170 -2.03 -16.27 8.18
CA TYR A 170 -2.13 -16.49 9.63
C TYR A 170 -3.10 -15.50 10.24
N ASN A 171 -3.74 -15.90 11.34
CA ASN A 171 -4.43 -14.95 12.20
C ASN A 171 -3.41 -14.00 12.85
N VAL A 172 -3.83 -12.78 13.17
CA VAL A 172 -2.98 -11.78 13.84
C VAL A 172 -3.36 -11.73 15.32
N GLU A 173 -2.40 -12.03 16.20
CA GLU A 173 -2.60 -11.90 17.66
C GLU A 173 -2.53 -10.44 18.11
N GLY A 174 -1.69 -9.63 17.46
CA GLY A 174 -1.56 -8.21 17.75
C GLY A 174 -0.63 -7.49 16.78
N ALA A 175 -0.78 -6.17 16.72
CA ALA A 175 0.08 -5.26 15.96
C ALA A 175 0.54 -4.10 16.84
N CYS A 176 1.82 -3.74 16.77
CA CYS A 176 2.44 -2.77 17.67
C CYS A 176 3.57 -2.01 16.99
N HIS A 177 3.81 -0.76 17.41
CA HIS A 177 5.04 -0.04 17.07
C HIS A 177 6.03 -0.18 18.23
N PRO A 178 7.27 -0.60 17.98
CA PRO A 178 8.25 -0.81 19.04
C PRO A 178 8.65 0.53 19.67
N ARG A 179 8.86 0.51 20.99
CA ARG A 179 9.60 1.56 21.69
C ARG A 179 11.00 1.02 22.01
N ASP A 180 12.05 1.78 21.71
CA ASP A 180 13.45 1.47 22.05
C ASP A 180 13.89 0.02 21.72
N ASN A 181 14.70 -0.62 22.59
CA ASN A 181 15.33 -1.95 22.41
C ASN A 181 14.35 -3.14 22.27
N ILE A 182 13.04 -2.91 22.18
CA ILE A 182 12.02 -3.95 22.06
C ILE A 182 12.05 -4.60 20.66
N ALA A 183 12.43 -3.86 19.61
CA ALA A 183 12.54 -4.41 18.26
C ALA A 183 13.55 -5.58 18.17
N LEU A 184 14.60 -5.57 19.01
CA LEU A 184 15.55 -6.68 19.13
C LEU A 184 14.89 -7.95 19.70
N ARG A 185 13.96 -7.80 20.64
CA ARG A 185 13.21 -8.94 21.21
C ARG A 185 12.21 -9.49 20.20
N TRP A 186 11.51 -8.63 19.45
CA TRP A 186 10.52 -9.07 18.48
C TRP A 186 11.13 -9.76 17.25
N LEU A 187 12.34 -9.38 16.86
CA LEU A 187 13.12 -10.15 15.87
C LEU A 187 13.39 -11.61 16.35
N ALA A 188 13.56 -11.81 17.65
CA ALA A 188 13.78 -13.13 18.25
C ALA A 188 12.49 -13.92 18.52
N GLU A 189 11.32 -13.29 18.44
CA GLU A 189 9.99 -13.87 18.75
C GLU A 189 9.12 -14.05 17.49
N GLU A 190 9.72 -14.12 16.30
CA GLU A 190 9.04 -14.37 15.01
C GLU A 190 7.98 -13.33 14.59
N TYR A 191 8.12 -12.07 15.04
CA TYR A 191 7.28 -10.99 14.53
C TYR A 191 7.69 -10.57 13.12
N GLU A 192 6.71 -10.11 12.34
CA GLU A 192 6.93 -9.55 11.01
C GLU A 192 6.69 -8.05 10.96
N ILE A 193 7.33 -7.37 10.03
CA ILE A 193 7.00 -5.97 9.74
C ILE A 193 5.69 -5.92 8.96
N GLY A 194 4.71 -5.19 9.49
CA GLY A 194 3.41 -4.99 8.85
C GLY A 194 3.37 -3.77 7.94
N TYR A 195 2.77 -3.96 6.76
CA TYR A 195 2.41 -2.90 5.83
C TYR A 195 0.91 -2.89 5.52
#